data_AF-A0A0H1BAF0-F1
#
_entry.id   AF-A0A0H1BAF0-F1
#
_cell.length_a   1.000
_cell.length_b   1.000
_cell.length_c   1.000
_cell.angle_alpha   90.00
_cell.angle_beta   90.00
_cell.angle_gamma   90.00
#
_symmetry.space_group_name_H-M   'P 1'
#
loop_
_entity.id
_entity.type
_entity.pdbx_description
1 polymer ?
#
loop_
_entity_poly.entity_id
_entity_poly.type
_entity_poly.pdbx_seq_one_letter_code
_entity_poly.pdbx_strand_id
1 'polypeptide(L)'
;MRSILFTSLSCACALLTVASAGPPHKGKDKDLVKKVTCGGNTYKYHGLEGYGFVPSNAVDKYGDTMGGIGGALAIEPASWHRREDGTYEGIAWTLPDHTVLLTGPDGTPTTGLDADATGFIKFPGFPPLPGATYTGDGFGGEEGPGGHRISMDTEGLALGRDGTFWVSDEYGPYVYQFTRQGKMIRAIQPPEAYLPRRNGSLSFSAASPPIYDPEQMPVPEDTESGRNNNQGFEALTISPDGKKLFVMIQSGLNQEGGPKKKNRKQARLLEYDISGCKALYMHEYVVTLPTYPDRSKEDPEKSRLVASQSEIHMLPSGDFLILSRDSGAGHGQDESRSVYRQADVFAITSSTTDIKSEKYDAATGSIASDKGELNDGIEPVEYCEFIDYNLESELGKFGLHNGGEQDKMLLNEKWESLALVPVDERDCVGKGRGRGNGKGGEKEYFLISFSDNDYITQDGHLNFGKFKYEDTSGFDLDTQALVFRISF
;
A
#
# COMPACT_ATOMS: atom_id res chain seq x y z
N MET A 1 13.81 14.64 3.57
CA MET A 1 13.19 14.79 4.91
C MET A 1 13.05 13.41 5.50
N ARG A 2 13.43 13.22 6.77
CA ARG A 2 13.48 11.91 7.42
C ARG A 2 12.42 11.86 8.50
N SER A 3 11.59 10.83 8.39
CA SER A 3 10.70 10.17 9.34
C SER A 3 10.20 10.97 10.55
N ILE A 4 8.89 11.17 10.59
CA ILE A 4 8.15 11.87 11.65
C ILE A 4 7.28 10.84 12.41
N LEU A 5 7.20 10.99 13.74
CA LEU A 5 6.52 10.05 14.65
C LEU A 5 4.99 10.11 14.54
N PHE A 6 4.39 8.99 14.12
CA PHE A 6 3.51 8.08 14.88
C PHE A 6 2.69 7.30 13.86
N THR A 7 2.64 5.97 14.00
CA THR A 7 1.75 5.13 13.20
C THR A 7 0.42 5.03 13.90
N SER A 8 -0.66 5.39 13.22
CA SER A 8 -2.00 5.43 13.81
C SER A 8 -3.08 5.17 12.75
N LEU A 9 -4.24 4.68 13.16
CA LEU A 9 -5.32 4.29 12.25
C LEU A 9 -6.60 5.06 12.58
N SER A 10 -7.35 5.54 11.58
CA SER A 10 -8.58 6.31 11.80
C SER A 10 -9.77 5.81 11.00
N CYS A 11 -10.97 5.97 11.58
CA CYS A 11 -12.26 5.89 10.92
C CYS A 11 -12.65 7.32 10.48
N ALA A 12 -12.57 7.60 9.18
CA ALA A 12 -12.97 8.88 8.63
C ALA A 12 -14.50 8.96 8.54
N CYS A 13 -15.09 9.86 9.33
CA CYS A 13 -16.30 10.60 8.94
C CYS A 13 -15.88 12.00 8.45
N ALA A 14 -14.87 12.06 7.58
CA ALA A 14 -14.76 13.21 6.71
C ALA A 14 -16.01 13.16 5.84
N LEU A 15 -16.80 14.24 5.81
CA LEU A 15 -17.52 14.56 4.59
C LEU A 15 -16.43 14.70 3.54
N LEU A 16 -16.08 13.58 2.89
CA LEU A 16 -15.64 13.63 1.51
C LEU A 16 -16.66 14.58 0.89
N THR A 17 -16.22 15.76 0.50
CA THR A 17 -16.90 16.46 -0.58
C THR A 17 -16.68 15.55 -1.79
N VAL A 18 -17.45 14.45 -1.82
CA VAL A 18 -17.61 13.59 -2.98
C VAL A 18 -18.16 14.57 -4.00
N ALA A 19 -17.34 14.94 -4.98
CA ALA A 19 -17.86 15.54 -6.19
C ALA A 19 -18.99 14.61 -6.63
N SER A 20 -20.19 15.17 -6.80
CA SER A 20 -21.39 14.38 -7.04
C SER A 20 -21.08 13.29 -8.07
N ALA A 21 -21.17 12.02 -7.68
CA ALA A 21 -21.26 10.95 -8.64
C ALA A 21 -22.44 11.33 -9.54
N GLY A 22 -22.15 11.72 -10.79
CA GLY A 22 -23.19 12.06 -11.74
C GLY A 22 -24.15 10.87 -11.85
N PRO A 23 -25.44 11.11 -12.15
CA PRO A 23 -26.36 10.00 -12.34
C PRO A 23 -25.76 9.03 -13.37
N PRO A 24 -25.74 7.72 -13.10
CA PRO A 24 -25.06 6.75 -13.95
C PRO A 24 -25.55 6.89 -15.39
N HIS A 25 -24.62 7.01 -16.33
CA HIS A 25 -24.93 7.08 -17.75
C HIS A 25 -25.74 5.84 -18.14
N LYS A 26 -27.00 6.07 -18.54
CA LYS A 26 -27.88 5.01 -19.05
C LYS A 26 -27.50 4.70 -20.50
N GLY A 27 -26.53 3.82 -20.71
CA GLY A 27 -26.08 3.36 -22.02
C GLY A 27 -25.65 1.89 -22.02
N LYS A 28 -26.16 1.09 -22.95
CA LYS A 28 -25.84 -0.35 -23.12
C LYS A 28 -24.43 -0.53 -23.66
N ASP A 29 -23.56 -1.33 -23.01
CA ASP A 29 -22.33 -1.97 -23.55
C ASP A 29 -21.36 -1.12 -24.42
N LYS A 30 -21.60 0.17 -24.59
CA LYS A 30 -20.87 1.08 -25.50
C LYS A 30 -19.86 1.97 -24.79
N ASP A 31 -19.86 1.97 -23.47
CA ASP A 31 -19.02 2.83 -22.63
C ASP A 31 -18.00 2.00 -21.81
N LEU A 32 -17.67 0.78 -22.27
CA LEU A 32 -16.64 -0.04 -21.63
C LEU A 32 -15.26 0.47 -22.02
N VAL A 33 -14.50 1.00 -21.06
CA VAL A 33 -13.14 1.52 -21.27
C VAL A 33 -12.16 0.39 -21.55
N LYS A 34 -12.20 -0.69 -20.75
CA LYS A 34 -11.33 -1.85 -20.93
C LYS A 34 -11.99 -3.15 -20.48
N LYS A 35 -11.65 -4.24 -21.17
CA LYS A 35 -12.04 -5.61 -20.81
C LYS A 35 -10.79 -6.46 -20.78
N VAL A 36 -10.61 -7.25 -19.73
CA VAL A 36 -9.49 -8.18 -19.59
C VAL A 36 -9.98 -9.52 -19.08
N THR A 37 -9.33 -10.61 -19.51
CA THR A 37 -9.54 -11.95 -18.95
C THR A 37 -8.26 -12.33 -18.22
N CYS A 38 -8.37 -12.70 -16.94
CA CYS A 38 -7.26 -13.10 -16.08
C CYS A 38 -7.75 -14.18 -15.11
N GLY A 39 -6.96 -15.23 -14.84
CA GLY A 39 -7.35 -16.28 -13.90
C GLY A 39 -8.60 -17.06 -14.32
N GLY A 40 -8.98 -16.99 -15.60
CA GLY A 40 -10.26 -17.51 -16.11
C GLY A 40 -11.49 -16.64 -15.83
N ASN A 41 -11.35 -15.52 -15.11
CA ASN A 41 -12.39 -14.53 -14.87
C ASN A 41 -12.31 -13.39 -15.90
N THR A 42 -13.44 -12.74 -16.18
CA THR A 42 -13.50 -11.59 -17.09
C THR A 42 -13.81 -10.33 -16.30
N TYR A 43 -12.88 -9.38 -16.33
CA TYR A 43 -13.00 -8.09 -15.67
C TYR A 43 -13.31 -6.99 -16.68
N LYS A 44 -14.20 -6.09 -16.29
CA LYS A 44 -14.69 -4.96 -17.10
C LYS A 44 -14.49 -3.67 -16.33
N TYR A 45 -13.84 -2.69 -16.96
CA TYR A 45 -13.68 -1.34 -16.45
C TYR A 45 -14.59 -0.40 -17.24
N HIS A 46 -15.58 0.18 -16.56
CA HIS A 46 -16.61 1.04 -17.15
C HIS A 46 -16.24 2.52 -17.17
N GLY A 47 -15.21 2.93 -16.42
CA GLY A 47 -14.71 4.29 -16.39
C GLY A 47 -14.54 4.86 -14.98
N LEU A 48 -13.91 6.03 -14.93
CA LEU A 48 -13.78 6.87 -13.74
C LEU A 48 -15.13 7.59 -13.53
N GLU A 49 -15.74 7.35 -12.38
CA GLU A 49 -17.10 7.83 -12.02
C GLU A 49 -17.07 8.89 -10.92
N GLY A 50 -15.94 9.09 -10.26
CA GLY A 50 -15.81 10.09 -9.20
C GLY A 50 -14.38 10.53 -8.93
N TYR A 51 -14.27 11.76 -8.45
CA TYR A 51 -13.06 12.36 -7.91
C TYR A 51 -13.41 13.12 -6.62
N GLY A 52 -12.49 13.13 -5.67
CA GLY A 52 -12.58 13.94 -4.46
C GLY A 52 -11.19 14.22 -3.91
N PHE A 53 -11.12 15.01 -2.85
CA PHE A 53 -9.86 15.23 -2.15
C PHE A 53 -10.07 15.58 -0.67
N VAL A 54 -9.02 15.37 0.12
CA VAL A 54 -8.86 15.89 1.47
C VAL A 54 -7.77 16.96 1.43
N PRO A 55 -8.02 18.18 1.93
CA PRO A 55 -7.03 19.25 1.92
C PRO A 55 -5.71 18.85 2.57
N SER A 56 -4.58 19.28 2.02
CA SER A 56 -3.22 19.00 2.53
C SER A 56 -3.03 19.35 4.01
N ASN A 57 -3.72 20.40 4.48
CA ASN A 57 -3.67 20.89 5.85
C ASN A 57 -4.89 20.50 6.70
N ALA A 58 -5.70 19.55 6.25
CA ALA A 58 -6.77 19.00 7.08
C ALA A 58 -6.17 18.45 8.38
N VAL A 59 -6.83 18.70 9.52
CA VAL A 59 -6.37 18.22 10.82
C VAL A 59 -7.39 17.28 11.45
N ASP A 60 -6.88 16.33 12.21
CA ASP A 60 -7.67 15.37 12.97
C ASP A 60 -8.28 16.01 14.23
N LYS A 61 -8.94 15.19 15.05
CA LYS A 61 -9.57 15.66 16.30
C LYS A 61 -8.57 16.08 17.40
N TYR A 62 -7.29 15.72 17.25
CA TYR A 62 -6.20 16.08 18.16
C TYR A 62 -5.41 17.29 17.67
N GLY A 63 -5.66 17.75 16.44
CA GLY A 63 -5.02 18.91 15.81
C GLY A 63 -3.79 18.55 14.97
N ASP A 64 -3.58 17.27 14.64
CA ASP A 64 -2.47 16.80 13.79
C ASP A 64 -2.92 16.70 12.33
N THR A 65 -2.03 17.01 11.39
CA THR A 65 -2.29 16.98 9.96
C THR A 65 -2.62 15.58 9.49
N MET A 66 -3.72 15.46 8.75
CA MET A 66 -4.24 14.26 8.12
C MET A 66 -3.48 13.96 6.80
N GLY A 67 -2.18 13.69 6.91
CA GLY A 67 -1.36 13.21 5.80
C GLY A 67 -1.30 11.68 5.75
N GLY A 68 -0.82 11.11 4.64
CA GLY A 68 -0.55 9.67 4.57
C GLY A 68 -1.78 8.78 4.31
N ILE A 69 -3.01 9.32 4.30
CA ILE A 69 -4.29 8.59 4.15
C ILE A 69 -4.30 7.59 2.98
N GLY A 70 -3.52 7.87 1.92
CA GLY A 70 -3.42 7.01 0.74
C GLY A 70 -2.51 5.79 0.88
N GLY A 71 -1.74 5.66 1.95
CA GLY A 71 -0.86 4.53 2.22
C GLY A 71 -1.60 3.21 2.49
N ALA A 72 -2.82 3.30 3.03
CA ALA A 72 -3.69 2.14 3.26
C ALA A 72 -5.16 2.54 3.34
N LEU A 73 -6.06 1.73 2.78
CA LEU A 73 -7.50 1.97 2.85
C LEU A 73 -8.29 0.68 3.04
N ALA A 74 -9.16 0.67 4.06
CA ALA A 74 -10.17 -0.37 4.23
C ALA A 74 -11.55 0.25 4.50
N ILE A 75 -12.56 -0.10 3.69
CA ILE A 75 -13.93 0.36 3.93
C ILE A 75 -14.66 -0.65 4.81
N GLU A 76 -15.29 -0.19 5.90
CA GLU A 76 -16.07 -1.04 6.79
C GLU A 76 -17.34 -1.52 6.06
N PRO A 77 -17.46 -2.81 5.70
CA PRO A 77 -18.50 -3.24 4.77
C PRO A 77 -19.93 -3.03 5.31
N ALA A 78 -20.11 -3.11 6.63
CA ALA A 78 -21.41 -2.90 7.28
C ALA A 78 -21.88 -1.44 7.26
N SER A 79 -20.98 -0.49 7.04
CA SER A 79 -21.29 0.93 6.97
C SER A 79 -21.66 1.38 5.55
N TRP A 80 -21.23 0.64 4.52
CA TRP A 80 -21.41 1.02 3.12
C TRP A 80 -22.85 0.84 2.66
N HIS A 81 -23.49 1.92 2.23
CA HIS A 81 -24.83 1.87 1.67
C HIS A 81 -25.16 3.04 0.76
N ARG A 82 -26.13 2.83 -0.13
CA ARG A 82 -26.68 3.85 -1.01
C ARG A 82 -27.83 4.58 -0.34
N ARG A 83 -27.73 5.90 -0.24
CA ARG A 83 -28.77 6.82 0.24
C ARG A 83 -29.94 6.92 -0.75
N GLU A 84 -31.03 7.55 -0.32
CA GLU A 84 -32.23 7.73 -1.16
C GLU A 84 -31.97 8.61 -2.39
N ASP A 85 -31.14 9.64 -2.24
CA ASP A 85 -30.77 10.59 -3.28
C ASP A 85 -29.85 10.02 -4.38
N GLY A 86 -29.30 8.82 -4.17
CA GLY A 86 -28.39 8.16 -5.11
C GLY A 86 -26.92 8.25 -4.76
N THR A 87 -26.56 8.98 -3.72
CA THR A 87 -25.20 9.00 -3.18
C THR A 87 -24.92 7.74 -2.35
N TYR A 88 -23.63 7.48 -2.13
CA TYR A 88 -23.16 6.40 -1.26
C TYR A 88 -22.50 6.99 -0.02
N GLU A 89 -22.63 6.31 1.10
CA GLU A 89 -21.91 6.64 2.33
C GLU A 89 -21.32 5.37 2.95
N GLY A 90 -20.20 5.52 3.64
CA GLY A 90 -19.52 4.47 4.38
C GLY A 90 -18.39 5.03 5.23
N ILE A 91 -17.83 4.18 6.07
CA ILE A 91 -16.70 4.44 6.95
C ILE A 91 -15.44 3.88 6.27
N ALA A 92 -14.46 4.76 6.05
CA ALA A 92 -13.13 4.40 5.58
C ALA A 92 -12.15 4.35 6.75
N TRP A 93 -11.30 3.33 6.78
CA TRP A 93 -10.18 3.16 7.70
C TRP A 93 -8.86 3.37 6.97
N THR A 94 -7.97 4.23 7.48
CA THR A 94 -6.70 4.60 6.81
C THR A 94 -5.52 4.75 7.77
N LEU A 95 -4.29 4.47 7.30
CA LEU A 95 -3.00 4.69 7.99
C LEU A 95 -2.27 5.88 7.33
N PRO A 96 -1.37 6.63 7.99
CA PRO A 96 -1.14 6.75 9.43
C PRO A 96 -2.12 7.73 10.11
N ASP A 97 -3.20 8.12 9.42
CA ASP A 97 -4.07 9.19 9.87
C ASP A 97 -4.93 8.83 11.11
N HIS A 98 -5.09 9.75 12.05
CA HIS A 98 -5.20 9.53 13.50
C HIS A 98 -6.62 9.37 14.08
N THR A 99 -6.96 8.17 14.60
CA THR A 99 -7.78 8.03 15.83
C THR A 99 -7.37 6.89 16.78
N VAL A 100 -6.41 6.02 16.40
CA VAL A 100 -5.91 4.89 17.21
C VAL A 100 -4.37 4.91 17.27
N LEU A 101 -3.82 5.32 18.42
CA LEU A 101 -2.38 5.29 18.70
C LEU A 101 -1.88 3.85 18.75
N LEU A 102 -0.91 3.48 17.89
CA LEU A 102 -0.31 2.16 17.94
C LEU A 102 0.70 2.05 19.09
N THR A 103 0.61 0.95 19.84
CA THR A 103 1.49 0.66 20.98
C THR A 103 2.01 -0.76 20.90
N GLY A 104 3.20 -0.98 21.43
CA GLY A 104 3.75 -2.31 21.65
C GLY A 104 2.95 -3.18 22.62
N PRO A 105 3.36 -4.44 22.81
CA PRO A 105 2.69 -5.38 23.73
C PRO A 105 2.67 -4.93 25.20
N ASP A 106 3.57 -4.04 25.58
CA ASP A 106 3.66 -3.41 26.90
C ASP A 106 2.83 -2.13 27.04
N GLY A 107 2.23 -1.64 25.96
CA GLY A 107 1.49 -0.37 25.93
C GLY A 107 2.35 0.86 25.66
N THR A 108 3.65 0.70 25.40
CA THR A 108 4.53 1.80 24.99
C THR A 108 4.21 2.18 23.54
N PRO A 109 4.05 3.48 23.21
CA PRO A 109 3.81 3.90 21.83
C PRO A 109 4.91 3.45 20.85
N THR A 110 4.52 3.11 19.63
CA THR A 110 5.44 2.87 18.51
C THR A 110 6.01 4.21 17.98
N THR A 111 6.90 4.14 17.01
CA THR A 111 7.50 5.30 16.34
C THR A 111 7.62 5.07 14.84
N GLY A 112 7.45 6.12 14.04
CA GLY A 112 7.73 6.12 12.60
C GLY A 112 9.19 6.38 12.24
N LEU A 113 10.06 6.58 13.23
CA LEU A 113 11.50 6.78 13.01
C LEU A 113 12.14 5.54 12.38
N ASP A 114 13.10 5.74 11.48
CA ASP A 114 13.94 4.68 10.93
C ASP A 114 14.54 3.83 12.06
N ALA A 115 14.53 2.51 11.87
CA ALA A 115 15.05 1.57 12.85
C ALA A 115 16.57 1.73 13.01
N ASP A 116 17.07 1.46 14.21
CA ASP A 116 18.51 1.40 14.46
C ASP A 116 19.14 0.34 13.55
N ALA A 117 20.34 0.64 13.01
CA ALA A 117 21.06 -0.29 12.14
C ALA A 117 21.38 -1.64 12.82
N THR A 118 21.49 -1.64 14.14
CA THR A 118 21.81 -2.81 14.96
C THR A 118 20.97 -2.82 16.22
N GLY A 119 20.61 -4.02 16.69
CA GLY A 119 19.76 -4.18 17.86
C GLY A 119 18.30 -4.31 17.47
N PHE A 120 17.48 -4.65 18.46
CA PHE A 120 16.05 -4.88 18.31
C PHE A 120 15.40 -5.00 19.68
N ILE A 121 14.10 -4.75 19.74
CA ILE A 121 13.29 -4.88 20.94
C ILE A 121 12.74 -6.31 21.03
N LYS A 122 12.73 -6.87 22.25
CA LYS A 122 12.26 -8.23 22.51
C LYS A 122 11.07 -8.23 23.46
N PHE A 123 10.02 -8.94 23.08
CA PHE A 123 8.92 -9.30 23.97
C PHE A 123 8.69 -10.82 23.95
N PRO A 124 8.27 -11.44 25.08
CA PRO A 124 7.90 -12.85 25.09
C PRO A 124 6.83 -13.17 24.05
N GLY A 125 7.10 -14.15 23.18
CA GLY A 125 6.15 -14.57 22.14
C GLY A 125 6.16 -13.72 20.85
N PHE A 126 7.05 -12.72 20.76
CA PHE A 126 7.24 -11.90 19.57
C PHE A 126 8.61 -12.19 18.92
N PRO A 127 8.72 -12.00 17.59
CA PRO A 127 10.01 -11.97 16.91
C PRO A 127 10.84 -10.74 17.38
N PRO A 128 12.14 -10.67 17.03
CA PRO A 128 12.92 -9.44 17.10
C PRO A 128 12.19 -8.25 16.45
N LEU A 129 11.72 -7.27 17.22
CA LEU A 129 11.03 -6.11 16.65
C LEU A 129 12.02 -4.99 16.30
N PRO A 130 11.90 -4.33 15.13
CA PRO A 130 12.70 -3.14 14.83
C PRO A 130 12.57 -2.10 15.95
N GLY A 131 13.69 -1.54 16.40
CA GLY A 131 13.73 -0.54 17.46
C GLY A 131 14.46 0.70 16.98
N ALA A 132 13.92 1.88 17.26
CA ALA A 132 14.56 3.16 16.95
C ALA A 132 14.89 3.91 18.23
N THR A 133 16.12 4.41 18.30
CA THR A 133 16.60 5.28 19.36
C THR A 133 16.36 6.74 18.98
N TYR A 134 15.95 7.55 19.95
CA TYR A 134 15.83 9.00 19.80
C TYR A 134 16.33 9.72 21.05
N THR A 135 16.75 10.97 20.88
CA THR A 135 17.22 11.84 21.95
C THR A 135 16.19 12.94 22.23
N GLY A 136 16.32 13.59 23.39
CA GLY A 136 15.50 14.75 23.75
C GLY A 136 14.01 14.43 23.86
N ASP A 137 13.17 15.31 23.28
CA ASP A 137 11.70 15.18 23.32
C ASP A 137 11.14 14.27 22.21
N GLY A 138 11.98 13.85 21.24
CA GLY A 138 11.57 13.08 20.06
C GLY A 138 11.01 13.92 18.91
N PHE A 139 10.93 15.25 19.03
CA PHE A 139 10.46 16.19 18.01
C PHE A 139 11.55 17.18 17.57
N GLY A 140 12.82 16.83 17.79
CA GLY A 140 13.98 17.66 17.48
C GLY A 140 14.39 18.63 18.60
N GLY A 141 13.68 18.65 19.74
CA GLY A 141 14.09 19.38 20.92
C GLY A 141 15.18 18.62 21.69
N GLU A 142 16.23 19.32 22.12
CA GLU A 142 17.34 18.72 22.88
C GLU A 142 16.94 18.32 24.32
N GLU A 143 15.89 18.94 24.87
CA GLU A 143 15.41 18.68 26.21
C GLU A 143 14.49 17.46 26.26
N GLY A 144 14.85 16.43 27.02
CA GLY A 144 14.01 15.28 27.28
C GLY A 144 14.83 14.01 27.54
N PRO A 145 14.18 12.93 28.02
CA PRO A 145 14.88 11.71 28.38
C PRO A 145 15.37 10.89 27.17
N GLY A 146 14.96 11.24 25.95
CA GLY A 146 15.09 10.35 24.79
C GLY A 146 14.29 9.07 24.97
N GLY A 147 14.65 8.03 24.23
CA GLY A 147 14.06 6.71 24.39
C GLY A 147 14.43 5.72 23.29
N HIS A 148 13.86 4.52 23.42
CA HIS A 148 13.97 3.45 22.45
C HIS A 148 12.59 2.81 22.28
N ARG A 149 12.01 2.89 21.07
CA ARG A 149 10.63 2.47 20.77
C ARG A 149 10.59 1.51 19.60
N ILE A 150 9.53 0.70 19.52
CA ILE A 150 9.30 -0.14 18.34
C ILE A 150 9.11 0.77 17.14
N SER A 151 9.98 0.60 16.15
CA SER A 151 9.95 1.30 14.88
C SER A 151 9.04 0.58 13.91
N MET A 152 8.18 1.33 13.23
CA MET A 152 7.23 0.83 12.24
C MET A 152 7.07 1.84 11.12
N ASP A 153 7.12 1.35 9.90
CA ASP A 153 6.78 2.08 8.68
C ASP A 153 5.60 1.36 8.08
N THR A 154 4.40 1.87 8.33
CA THR A 154 3.17 1.11 8.11
C THR A 154 2.61 1.38 6.73
N GLU A 155 2.40 0.31 5.98
CA GLU A 155 1.95 0.39 4.59
C GLU A 155 0.51 -0.14 4.49
N GLY A 156 0.32 -1.46 4.44
CA GLY A 156 -1.00 -2.06 4.22
C GLY A 156 -1.87 -2.21 5.46
N LEU A 157 -3.20 -2.23 5.27
CA LEU A 157 -4.22 -2.35 6.31
C LEU A 157 -5.27 -3.39 5.95
N ALA A 158 -5.56 -4.30 6.88
CA ALA A 158 -6.71 -5.20 6.75
C ALA A 158 -7.51 -5.34 8.04
N LEU A 159 -8.85 -5.21 7.95
CA LEU A 159 -9.74 -5.34 9.10
C LEU A 159 -9.97 -6.80 9.48
N GLY A 160 -9.78 -7.13 10.76
CA GLY A 160 -10.06 -8.44 11.34
C GLY A 160 -11.54 -8.62 11.68
N ARG A 161 -11.99 -9.89 11.78
CA ARG A 161 -13.41 -10.23 12.06
C ARG A 161 -13.85 -9.98 13.51
N ASP A 162 -12.91 -9.88 14.43
CA ASP A 162 -13.10 -9.72 15.87
C ASP A 162 -12.92 -8.26 16.35
N GLY A 163 -12.88 -7.31 15.39
CA GLY A 163 -12.62 -5.89 15.66
C GLY A 163 -11.14 -5.57 15.90
N THR A 164 -10.24 -6.54 15.72
CA THR A 164 -8.81 -6.27 15.53
C THR A 164 -8.55 -5.79 14.10
N PHE A 165 -7.34 -5.33 13.84
CA PHE A 165 -6.87 -5.04 12.49
C PHE A 165 -5.41 -5.48 12.33
N TRP A 166 -5.01 -5.68 11.09
CA TRP A 166 -3.69 -6.11 10.68
C TRP A 166 -3.02 -5.00 9.90
N VAL A 167 -1.72 -4.83 10.13
CA VAL A 167 -0.90 -3.81 9.49
C VAL A 167 0.37 -4.47 8.97
N SER A 168 0.72 -4.24 7.71
CA SER A 168 2.04 -4.63 7.19
C SER A 168 3.04 -3.50 7.41
N ASP A 169 4.30 -3.88 7.47
CA ASP A 169 5.39 -3.01 7.86
C ASP A 169 6.51 -3.08 6.85
N GLU A 170 7.11 -1.93 6.56
CA GLU A 170 8.22 -1.83 5.66
C GLU A 170 9.54 -2.23 6.36
N TYR A 171 9.81 -1.76 7.58
CA TYR A 171 11.10 -2.03 8.23
C TYR A 171 11.28 -3.53 8.56
N GLY A 172 10.31 -4.14 9.22
CA GLY A 172 10.31 -5.52 9.74
C GLY A 172 10.63 -6.61 8.72
N PRO A 173 10.37 -6.46 7.41
CA PRO A 173 9.03 -6.45 6.84
C PRO A 173 8.09 -7.46 7.51
N TYR A 174 7.28 -7.02 8.48
CA TYR A 174 6.41 -7.89 9.29
C TYR A 174 4.93 -7.60 9.04
N VAL A 175 4.07 -8.46 9.58
CA VAL A 175 2.64 -8.17 9.72
C VAL A 175 2.26 -8.19 11.20
N TYR A 176 1.69 -7.10 11.69
CA TYR A 176 1.30 -6.92 13.08
C TYR A 176 -0.21 -6.97 13.23
N GLN A 177 -0.69 -7.59 14.30
CA GLN A 177 -2.11 -7.54 14.69
C GLN A 177 -2.29 -6.60 15.87
N PHE A 178 -3.27 -5.72 15.77
CA PHE A 178 -3.61 -4.76 16.79
C PHE A 178 -5.05 -4.93 17.27
N THR A 179 -5.25 -4.73 18.58
CA THR A 179 -6.60 -4.52 19.11
C THR A 179 -7.23 -3.27 18.50
N ARG A 180 -8.56 -3.12 18.62
CA ARG A 180 -9.27 -1.89 18.21
C ARG A 180 -8.69 -0.61 18.83
N GLN A 181 -8.01 -0.73 19.98
CA GLN A 181 -7.38 0.39 20.69
C GLN A 181 -5.90 0.60 20.32
N GLY A 182 -5.37 -0.12 19.32
CA GLY A 182 -4.01 0.08 18.83
C GLY A 182 -2.94 -0.66 19.61
N LYS A 183 -3.30 -1.51 20.56
CA LYS A 183 -2.32 -2.37 21.25
C LYS A 183 -1.92 -3.56 20.40
N MET A 184 -0.62 -3.73 20.13
CA MET A 184 -0.06 -4.88 19.41
C MET A 184 -0.26 -6.16 20.23
N ILE A 185 -0.84 -7.18 19.60
CA ILE A 185 -1.12 -8.48 20.22
C ILE A 185 -0.48 -9.65 19.48
N ARG A 186 0.00 -9.44 18.25
CA ARG A 186 0.69 -10.46 17.45
C ARG A 186 1.64 -9.81 16.45
N ALA A 187 2.68 -10.54 16.08
CA ALA A 187 3.54 -10.23 14.96
C ALA A 187 3.80 -11.52 14.16
N ILE A 188 3.70 -11.44 12.84
CA ILE A 188 4.04 -12.49 11.88
C ILE A 188 5.36 -12.08 11.24
N GLN A 189 6.41 -12.85 11.55
CA GLN A 189 7.70 -12.75 10.87
C GLN A 189 7.64 -13.64 9.61
N PRO A 190 8.05 -13.13 8.43
CA PRO A 190 8.16 -13.92 7.22
C PRO A 190 9.35 -14.89 7.27
N PRO A 191 9.53 -15.73 6.25
CA PRO A 191 10.74 -16.53 6.09
C PRO A 191 12.04 -15.70 6.16
N GLU A 192 13.14 -16.36 6.51
CA GLU A 192 14.45 -15.71 6.70
C GLU A 192 14.93 -14.97 5.46
N ALA A 193 14.54 -15.43 4.26
CA ALA A 193 14.86 -14.81 2.98
C ALA A 193 14.45 -13.34 2.87
N TYR A 194 13.46 -12.89 3.65
CA TYR A 194 12.92 -11.53 3.64
C TYR A 194 13.64 -10.60 4.61
N LEU A 195 14.31 -11.15 5.62
CA LEU A 195 14.85 -10.35 6.70
C LEU A 195 16.12 -9.61 6.25
N PRO A 196 16.17 -8.28 6.35
CA PRO A 196 17.29 -7.49 5.86
C PRO A 196 18.54 -7.78 6.69
N ARG A 197 19.66 -8.07 6.00
CA ARG A 197 20.93 -8.41 6.64
C ARG A 197 22.09 -7.57 6.14
N ARG A 198 22.93 -7.17 7.09
CA ARG A 198 24.24 -6.52 6.87
C ARG A 198 25.29 -7.28 7.66
N ASN A 199 26.36 -7.71 7.01
CA ASN A 199 27.41 -8.53 7.61
C ASN A 199 26.84 -9.80 8.29
N GLY A 200 25.84 -10.42 7.65
CA GLY A 200 25.14 -11.61 8.15
C GLY A 200 24.19 -11.40 9.34
N SER A 201 24.13 -10.20 9.93
CA SER A 201 23.25 -9.88 11.07
C SER A 201 21.99 -9.13 10.62
N LEU A 202 20.88 -9.29 11.35
CA LEU A 202 19.67 -8.52 11.11
C LEU A 202 19.95 -7.01 11.23
N SER A 203 19.43 -6.24 10.28
CA SER A 203 19.59 -4.79 10.23
C SER A 203 18.39 -4.16 9.54
N PHE A 204 17.46 -3.60 10.31
CA PHE A 204 16.17 -3.13 9.80
C PHE A 204 16.21 -1.70 9.22
N SER A 205 17.28 -0.93 9.49
CA SER A 205 17.44 0.44 9.00
C SER A 205 17.36 0.58 7.48
N ALA A 206 16.76 1.68 7.05
CA ALA A 206 16.64 2.23 5.69
C ALA A 206 17.96 2.68 5.03
N ALA A 207 19.11 2.44 5.63
CA ALA A 207 20.39 3.07 5.25
C ALA A 207 20.39 4.59 5.44
N SER A 208 19.73 5.06 6.49
CA SER A 208 19.67 6.47 6.85
C SER A 208 20.27 6.69 8.24
N PRO A 209 21.10 7.74 8.46
CA PRO A 209 21.57 8.05 9.79
C PRO A 209 20.44 8.58 10.68
N PRO A 210 20.51 8.33 11.99
CA PRO A 210 19.64 8.98 12.93
C PRO A 210 19.84 10.51 12.88
N ILE A 211 18.77 11.26 13.16
CA ILE A 211 18.79 12.73 13.09
C ILE A 211 19.85 13.37 13.99
N TYR A 212 20.12 12.74 15.14
CA TYR A 212 21.08 13.25 16.14
C TYR A 212 22.54 12.86 15.84
N ASP A 213 22.77 11.96 14.88
CA ASP A 213 24.11 11.56 14.45
C ASP A 213 24.13 11.32 12.92
N PRO A 214 24.28 12.40 12.12
CA PRO A 214 24.22 12.33 10.67
C PRO A 214 25.38 11.56 10.03
N GLU A 215 26.43 11.24 10.79
CA GLU A 215 27.58 10.46 10.31
C GLU A 215 27.40 8.95 10.51
N GLN A 216 26.42 8.54 11.34
CA GLN A 216 26.15 7.13 11.67
C GLN A 216 25.35 6.41 10.57
N MET A 217 25.94 6.26 9.38
CA MET A 217 25.40 5.43 8.31
C MET A 217 25.55 3.93 8.61
N PRO A 218 24.59 3.08 8.24
CA PRO A 218 24.79 1.64 8.21
C PRO A 218 25.91 1.24 7.23
N VAL A 219 26.70 0.21 7.60
CA VAL A 219 27.79 -0.32 6.78
C VAL A 219 27.66 -1.85 6.65
N PRO A 220 27.51 -2.42 5.44
CA PRO A 220 27.31 -1.72 4.15
C PRO A 220 26.00 -0.90 4.10
N GLU A 221 25.91 0.04 3.16
CA GLU A 221 24.71 0.85 2.94
C GLU A 221 23.53 -0.04 2.52
N ASP A 222 23.70 -0.82 1.45
CA ASP A 222 22.70 -1.79 1.02
C ASP A 222 22.74 -3.08 1.85
N THR A 223 21.58 -3.70 2.04
CA THR A 223 21.48 -5.04 2.61
C THR A 223 22.04 -6.07 1.63
N GLU A 224 22.68 -7.13 2.13
CA GLU A 224 23.25 -8.18 1.29
C GLU A 224 22.21 -9.24 0.91
N SER A 225 21.16 -9.37 1.73
CA SER A 225 20.03 -10.28 1.53
C SER A 225 18.82 -9.74 2.29
N GLY A 226 17.64 -10.25 1.95
CA GLY A 226 16.39 -9.76 2.50
C GLY A 226 15.78 -8.64 1.67
N ARG A 227 14.85 -7.95 2.31
CA ARG A 227 14.28 -6.69 1.87
C ARG A 227 15.38 -5.66 1.57
N ASN A 228 15.20 -4.88 0.51
CA ASN A 228 16.01 -3.70 0.26
C ASN A 228 15.69 -2.54 1.22
N ASN A 229 16.56 -1.55 1.33
CA ASN A 229 16.26 -0.28 1.99
C ASN A 229 14.96 0.33 1.44
N ASN A 230 14.01 0.65 2.33
CA ASN A 230 12.67 1.17 2.04
C ASN A 230 11.93 0.46 0.91
N GLN A 231 11.79 -0.87 1.00
CA GLN A 231 11.00 -1.69 0.05
C GLN A 231 10.36 -2.91 0.73
N GLY A 232 9.63 -2.70 1.83
CA GLY A 232 9.12 -3.81 2.64
C GLY A 232 7.77 -4.36 2.25
N PHE A 233 6.97 -4.79 3.23
CA PHE A 233 5.64 -5.31 2.96
C PHE A 233 4.67 -4.15 2.77
N GLU A 234 4.51 -3.73 1.52
CA GLU A 234 3.59 -2.65 1.13
C GLU A 234 2.15 -3.10 1.13
N ALA A 235 1.94 -4.36 0.73
CA ALA A 235 0.63 -4.83 0.30
C ALA A 235 0.10 -5.85 1.28
N LEU A 236 -1.14 -5.65 1.74
CA LEU A 236 -1.80 -6.51 2.71
C LEU A 236 -3.29 -6.63 2.41
N THR A 237 -3.77 -7.86 2.22
CA THR A 237 -5.21 -8.13 2.09
C THR A 237 -5.61 -9.37 2.88
N ILE A 238 -6.88 -9.43 3.25
CA ILE A 238 -7.50 -10.60 3.88
C ILE A 238 -8.55 -11.18 2.94
N SER A 239 -8.71 -12.50 2.94
CA SER A 239 -9.75 -13.15 2.16
C SER A 239 -11.16 -12.72 2.59
N PRO A 240 -12.17 -12.73 1.71
CA PRO A 240 -13.53 -12.31 2.07
C PRO A 240 -14.15 -13.09 3.25
N ASP A 241 -13.70 -14.32 3.51
CA ASP A 241 -14.12 -15.11 4.66
C ASP A 241 -13.32 -14.82 5.95
N GLY A 242 -12.32 -13.96 5.89
CA GLY A 242 -11.49 -13.50 6.99
C GLY A 242 -10.56 -14.54 7.58
N LYS A 243 -10.23 -15.60 6.82
CA LYS A 243 -9.40 -16.72 7.31
C LYS A 243 -7.99 -16.73 6.75
N LYS A 244 -7.78 -16.15 5.58
CA LYS A 244 -6.47 -16.09 4.94
C LYS A 244 -6.00 -14.65 4.89
N LEU A 245 -4.71 -14.45 5.13
CA LEU A 245 -4.01 -13.19 5.00
C LEU A 245 -2.96 -13.33 3.91
N PHE A 246 -2.91 -12.36 3.02
CA PHE A 246 -1.95 -12.29 1.94
C PHE A 246 -1.13 -11.02 2.11
N VAL A 247 0.19 -11.16 2.06
CA VAL A 247 1.12 -10.03 2.18
C VAL A 247 2.19 -10.13 1.09
N MET A 248 2.58 -8.99 0.53
CA MET A 248 3.49 -8.95 -0.61
C MET A 248 4.58 -7.90 -0.42
N ILE A 249 5.81 -8.27 -0.78
CA ILE A 249 6.97 -7.37 -0.77
C ILE A 249 6.87 -6.35 -1.92
N GLN A 250 7.33 -5.10 -1.71
CA GLN A 250 7.27 -4.03 -2.71
C GLN A 250 7.88 -4.43 -4.05
N SER A 251 9.02 -5.12 -4.00
CA SER A 251 9.75 -5.59 -5.18
C SER A 251 10.70 -6.73 -4.81
N GLY A 252 11.47 -7.24 -5.79
CA GLY A 252 12.37 -8.35 -5.58
C GLY A 252 13.44 -8.10 -4.51
N LEU A 253 13.67 -9.14 -3.69
CA LEU A 253 14.63 -9.15 -2.59
C LEU A 253 16.06 -8.99 -3.12
N ASN A 254 17.00 -8.61 -2.23
CA ASN A 254 18.36 -8.25 -2.66
C ASN A 254 19.15 -9.40 -3.28
N GLN A 255 18.90 -10.63 -2.84
CA GLN A 255 19.51 -11.82 -3.43
C GLN A 255 18.89 -12.24 -4.79
N GLU A 256 17.95 -11.46 -5.33
CA GLU A 256 17.11 -11.80 -6.50
C GLU A 256 17.00 -10.65 -7.52
N GLY A 257 17.84 -9.63 -7.37
CA GLY A 257 17.89 -8.48 -8.28
C GLY A 257 17.55 -7.14 -7.63
N GLY A 258 16.92 -7.11 -6.45
CA GLY A 258 17.05 -5.96 -5.54
C GLY A 258 18.55 -5.74 -5.26
N PRO A 259 19.07 -4.52 -5.07
CA PRO A 259 18.39 -3.23 -4.96
C PRO A 259 18.17 -2.53 -6.31
N LYS A 260 18.58 -3.14 -7.43
CA LYS A 260 18.65 -2.44 -8.72
C LYS A 260 17.25 -2.29 -9.32
N LYS A 261 16.81 -1.04 -9.52
CA LYS A 261 15.48 -0.69 -10.08
C LYS A 261 15.10 -1.42 -11.37
N LYS A 262 16.06 -1.83 -12.19
CA LYS A 262 15.84 -2.57 -13.44
C LYS A 262 15.76 -4.10 -13.29
N ASN A 263 16.23 -4.65 -12.17
CA ASN A 263 16.33 -6.10 -11.95
C ASN A 263 15.30 -6.62 -10.92
N ARG A 264 14.76 -5.75 -10.05
CA ARG A 264 13.89 -6.11 -8.91
C ARG A 264 12.45 -6.55 -9.27
N LYS A 265 12.23 -7.17 -10.44
CA LYS A 265 10.89 -7.49 -10.96
C LYS A 265 10.20 -8.66 -10.29
N GLN A 266 10.93 -9.52 -9.58
CA GLN A 266 10.37 -10.75 -8.99
C GLN A 266 9.96 -10.50 -7.54
N ALA A 267 8.75 -10.00 -7.33
CA ALA A 267 8.18 -9.86 -6.00
C ALA A 267 7.56 -11.20 -5.55
N ARG A 268 7.43 -11.37 -4.23
CA ARG A 268 6.90 -12.58 -3.62
C ARG A 268 5.65 -12.28 -2.79
N LEU A 269 4.64 -13.11 -2.93
CA LEU A 269 3.36 -13.08 -2.22
C LEU A 269 3.30 -14.24 -1.24
N LEU A 270 3.04 -13.97 0.04
CA LEU A 270 2.90 -15.00 1.07
C LEU A 270 1.44 -15.16 1.47
N GLU A 271 1.00 -16.40 1.63
CA GLU A 271 -0.31 -16.74 2.19
C GLU A 271 -0.17 -17.29 3.62
N TYR A 272 -0.98 -16.76 4.53
CA TYR A 272 -1.12 -17.26 5.89
C TYR A 272 -2.57 -17.65 6.21
N ASP A 273 -2.77 -18.80 6.87
CA ASP A 273 -4.02 -19.07 7.59
C ASP A 273 -3.97 -18.34 8.94
N ILE A 274 -4.94 -17.45 9.18
CA ILE A 274 -5.06 -16.64 10.40
C ILE A 274 -6.28 -17.03 11.25
N SER A 275 -6.96 -18.14 10.94
CA SER A 275 -8.14 -18.61 11.67
C SER A 275 -7.84 -19.11 13.08
N GLY A 276 -6.58 -19.47 13.34
CA GLY A 276 -6.10 -19.97 14.62
C GLY A 276 -5.46 -18.91 15.54
N CYS A 277 -4.99 -19.37 16.71
CA CYS A 277 -4.24 -18.54 17.65
C CYS A 277 -2.83 -18.17 17.14
N LYS A 278 -2.33 -18.89 16.13
CA LYS A 278 -1.06 -18.63 15.45
C LYS A 278 -1.33 -18.62 13.95
N ALA A 279 -0.71 -17.68 13.25
CA ALA A 279 -0.73 -17.67 11.81
C ALA A 279 0.10 -18.87 11.29
N LEU A 280 -0.40 -19.55 10.26
CA LEU A 280 0.30 -20.66 9.62
C LEU A 280 0.72 -20.23 8.22
N TYR A 281 2.02 -20.26 7.92
CA TYR A 281 2.55 -20.00 6.58
C TYR A 281 2.19 -21.14 5.65
N MET A 282 1.29 -20.88 4.69
CA MET A 282 0.66 -21.92 3.86
C MET A 282 1.36 -22.05 2.51
N HIS A 283 1.52 -20.93 1.80
CA HIS A 283 1.98 -20.90 0.42
C HIS A 283 2.81 -19.64 0.15
N GLU A 284 3.64 -19.69 -0.88
CA GLU A 284 4.39 -18.56 -1.38
C GLU A 284 4.42 -18.59 -2.90
N TYR A 285 4.17 -17.45 -3.54
CA TYR A 285 4.06 -17.34 -5.00
C TYR A 285 4.89 -16.17 -5.52
N VAL A 286 5.31 -16.28 -6.77
CA VAL A 286 6.03 -15.20 -7.46
C VAL A 286 5.07 -14.33 -8.25
N VAL A 287 5.20 -13.02 -8.08
CA VAL A 287 4.54 -12.01 -8.91
C VAL A 287 5.60 -11.24 -9.66
N THR A 288 5.66 -11.45 -10.98
CA THR A 288 6.54 -10.68 -11.86
C THR A 288 5.92 -9.33 -12.14
N LEU A 289 6.52 -8.28 -11.57
CA LEU A 289 6.06 -6.91 -11.66
C LEU A 289 6.23 -6.33 -13.07
N PRO A 290 5.34 -5.41 -13.47
CA PRO A 290 5.43 -4.72 -14.75
C PRO A 290 6.66 -3.82 -14.79
N THR A 291 7.00 -3.41 -16.01
CA THR A 291 8.13 -2.51 -16.26
C THR A 291 7.69 -1.34 -17.13
N TYR A 292 8.46 -0.25 -17.12
CA TYR A 292 8.21 0.93 -17.93
C TYR A 292 9.52 1.51 -18.48
N PRO A 293 9.48 2.31 -19.56
CA PRO A 293 10.67 2.93 -20.15
C PRO A 293 11.41 3.85 -19.17
N ASP A 294 12.74 3.74 -19.13
CA ASP A 294 13.61 4.63 -18.36
C ASP A 294 13.85 5.95 -19.13
N ARG A 295 13.05 6.97 -18.80
CA ARG A 295 13.13 8.30 -19.43
C ARG A 295 14.43 9.05 -19.14
N SER A 296 15.23 8.60 -18.19
CA SER A 296 16.54 9.21 -17.89
C SER A 296 17.64 8.81 -18.89
N LYS A 297 17.35 7.89 -19.83
CA LYS A 297 18.31 7.38 -20.81
C LYS A 297 17.99 7.89 -22.21
N GLU A 298 19.04 8.06 -23.01
CA GLU A 298 18.93 8.48 -24.41
C GLU A 298 18.12 7.50 -25.27
N ASP A 299 18.05 6.23 -24.87
CA ASP A 299 17.23 5.20 -25.52
C ASP A 299 16.31 4.51 -24.49
N PRO A 300 15.13 5.08 -24.21
CA PRO A 300 14.18 4.57 -23.22
C PRO A 300 13.63 3.17 -23.55
N GLU A 301 13.67 2.75 -24.83
CA GLU A 301 13.20 1.43 -25.25
C GLU A 301 14.23 0.32 -24.96
N LYS A 302 15.50 0.67 -24.74
CA LYS A 302 16.58 -0.26 -24.36
C LYS A 302 16.84 -0.33 -22.86
N SER A 303 16.22 0.53 -22.06
CA SER A 303 16.36 0.55 -20.61
C SER A 303 14.97 0.61 -19.97
N ARG A 304 14.63 -0.42 -19.19
CA ARG A 304 13.34 -0.50 -18.50
C ARG A 304 13.56 -0.54 -16.99
N LEU A 305 12.68 0.13 -16.27
CA LEU A 305 12.62 0.10 -14.81
C LEU A 305 11.40 -0.71 -14.37
N VAL A 306 11.47 -1.28 -13.18
CA VAL A 306 10.35 -2.01 -12.56
C VAL A 306 9.40 -1.01 -11.92
N ALA A 307 8.12 -1.10 -12.26
CA ALA A 307 7.05 -0.46 -11.51
C ALA A 307 6.82 -1.28 -10.24
N SER A 308 7.29 -0.75 -9.11
CA SER A 308 7.08 -1.37 -7.80
C SER A 308 5.59 -1.41 -7.47
N GLN A 309 5.16 -2.43 -6.73
CA GLN A 309 3.78 -2.50 -6.25
C GLN A 309 3.62 -1.72 -4.96
N SER A 310 2.47 -1.10 -4.75
CA SER A 310 2.14 -0.33 -3.55
C SER A 310 0.92 -0.88 -2.80
N GLU A 311 0.10 -1.73 -3.40
CA GLU A 311 -1.07 -2.32 -2.73
C GLU A 311 -1.57 -3.56 -3.47
N ILE A 312 -2.21 -4.48 -2.75
CA ILE A 312 -3.03 -5.56 -3.32
C ILE A 312 -4.41 -5.61 -2.67
N HIS A 313 -5.41 -6.08 -3.42
CA HIS A 313 -6.75 -6.30 -2.87
C HIS A 313 -7.33 -7.62 -3.38
N MET A 314 -7.68 -8.54 -2.48
CA MET A 314 -8.29 -9.81 -2.87
C MET A 314 -9.74 -9.60 -3.32
N LEU A 315 -10.04 -10.01 -4.56
CA LEU A 315 -11.37 -9.91 -5.14
C LEU A 315 -12.28 -11.07 -4.69
N PRO A 316 -13.61 -10.89 -4.69
CA PRO A 316 -14.57 -11.97 -4.46
C PRO A 316 -14.45 -13.17 -5.41
N SER A 317 -13.82 -12.99 -6.58
CA SER A 317 -13.51 -14.06 -7.54
C SER A 317 -12.41 -15.02 -7.04
N GLY A 318 -11.57 -14.57 -6.10
CA GLY A 318 -10.37 -15.27 -5.66
C GLY A 318 -9.06 -14.74 -6.27
N ASP A 319 -9.16 -13.91 -7.31
CA ASP A 319 -8.02 -13.21 -7.89
C ASP A 319 -7.70 -11.93 -7.07
N PHE A 320 -6.69 -11.18 -7.51
CA PHE A 320 -6.20 -10.00 -6.79
C PHE A 320 -6.12 -8.80 -7.73
N LEU A 321 -6.45 -7.63 -7.20
CA LEU A 321 -5.94 -6.37 -7.75
C LEU A 321 -4.54 -6.11 -7.22
N ILE A 322 -3.72 -5.43 -7.99
CA ILE A 322 -2.40 -4.94 -7.62
C ILE A 322 -2.19 -3.52 -8.16
N LEU A 323 -1.82 -2.58 -7.29
CA LEU A 323 -1.47 -1.23 -7.68
C LEU A 323 0.04 -1.17 -7.90
N SER A 324 0.48 -0.84 -9.12
CA SER A 324 1.89 -0.66 -9.44
C SER A 324 2.12 0.66 -10.16
N ARG A 325 3.24 1.31 -9.85
CA ARG A 325 3.53 2.66 -10.34
C ARG A 325 5.01 2.91 -10.64
N ASP A 326 5.27 3.86 -11.53
CA ASP A 326 6.56 4.54 -11.59
C ASP A 326 6.77 5.45 -10.36
N SER A 327 8.00 5.86 -10.12
CA SER A 327 8.37 6.69 -8.97
C SER A 327 8.98 8.01 -9.40
N GLY A 328 8.74 9.06 -8.63
CA GLY A 328 9.28 10.41 -8.86
C GLY A 328 8.62 11.14 -10.03
N ALA A 329 7.35 10.84 -10.30
CA ALA A 329 6.56 11.49 -11.34
C ALA A 329 5.13 11.84 -10.88
N GLY A 330 4.75 13.12 -10.95
CA GLY A 330 3.43 13.61 -10.53
C GLY A 330 3.48 15.01 -9.91
N HIS A 331 2.38 15.43 -9.30
CA HIS A 331 2.30 16.70 -8.58
C HIS A 331 3.34 16.74 -7.43
N GLY A 332 4.08 17.86 -7.35
CA GLY A 332 5.15 18.04 -6.37
C GLY A 332 6.51 17.46 -6.77
N GLN A 333 6.64 16.87 -7.96
CA GLN A 333 7.88 16.27 -8.47
C GLN A 333 8.48 17.08 -9.63
N ASP A 334 9.78 16.90 -9.88
CA ASP A 334 10.46 17.55 -11.02
C ASP A 334 9.90 17.10 -12.39
N GLU A 335 9.52 15.83 -12.49
CA GLU A 335 8.79 15.27 -13.63
C GLU A 335 7.30 15.21 -13.27
N SER A 336 6.44 15.89 -14.03
CA SER A 336 5.00 15.89 -13.73
C SER A 336 4.26 14.70 -14.32
N ARG A 337 4.80 14.06 -15.37
CA ARG A 337 4.08 13.00 -16.09
C ARG A 337 4.46 11.63 -15.57
N SER A 338 3.53 10.87 -14.99
CA SER A 338 3.68 9.42 -14.78
C SER A 338 3.52 8.67 -16.11
N VAL A 339 4.31 7.61 -16.33
CA VAL A 339 4.18 6.70 -17.49
C VAL A 339 3.67 5.32 -17.11
N TYR A 340 3.56 5.02 -15.82
CA TYR A 340 2.94 3.80 -15.34
C TYR A 340 2.27 4.04 -13.99
N ARG A 341 0.94 3.91 -13.94
CA ARG A 341 0.18 3.89 -12.70
C ARG A 341 -1.10 3.13 -12.96
N GLN A 342 -1.13 1.87 -12.53
CA GLN A 342 -2.22 0.97 -12.88
C GLN A 342 -2.67 0.13 -11.70
N ALA A 343 -3.99 -0.09 -11.59
CA ALA A 343 -4.56 -1.16 -10.80
C ALA A 343 -4.82 -2.35 -11.74
N ASP A 344 -3.90 -3.30 -11.74
CA ASP A 344 -3.89 -4.48 -12.60
C ASP A 344 -4.48 -5.69 -11.87
N VAL A 345 -4.69 -6.80 -12.58
CA VAL A 345 -5.19 -8.05 -11.99
C VAL A 345 -4.10 -9.10 -12.05
N PHE A 346 -3.91 -9.85 -10.97
CA PHE A 346 -3.13 -11.09 -11.01
C PHE A 346 -3.91 -12.27 -10.42
N ALA A 347 -3.59 -13.47 -10.89
CA ALA A 347 -4.27 -14.70 -10.50
C ALA A 347 -3.29 -15.85 -10.25
N ILE A 348 -3.50 -16.56 -9.13
CA ILE A 348 -2.82 -17.82 -8.84
C ILE A 348 -3.60 -18.92 -9.56
N THR A 349 -2.99 -19.53 -10.58
CA THR A 349 -3.64 -20.54 -11.42
C THR A 349 -3.09 -21.94 -11.13
N SER A 350 -3.63 -22.97 -11.79
CA SER A 350 -3.11 -24.34 -11.67
C SER A 350 -1.68 -24.52 -12.18
N SER A 351 -1.14 -23.58 -12.98
CA SER A 351 0.25 -23.62 -13.42
C SER A 351 1.20 -22.86 -12.51
N THR A 352 0.70 -21.97 -11.64
CA THR A 352 1.53 -21.17 -10.74
C THR A 352 2.29 -22.08 -9.77
N THR A 353 3.59 -21.84 -9.62
CA THR A 353 4.45 -22.61 -8.73
C THR A 353 4.36 -22.08 -7.30
N ASP A 354 4.01 -22.95 -6.36
CA ASP A 354 4.20 -22.68 -4.93
C ASP A 354 5.68 -22.87 -4.59
N ILE A 355 6.36 -21.75 -4.31
CA ILE A 355 7.80 -21.71 -4.06
C ILE A 355 8.16 -21.96 -2.59
N LYS A 356 7.17 -22.09 -1.71
CA LYS A 356 7.40 -22.34 -0.29
C LYS A 356 8.32 -23.54 -0.08
N SER A 357 9.53 -23.30 0.44
CA SER A 357 10.52 -24.36 0.62
C SER A 357 11.69 -23.91 1.49
N GLU A 358 12.32 -24.84 2.23
CA GLU A 358 13.53 -24.54 3.00
C GLU A 358 14.66 -23.92 2.14
N LYS A 359 14.70 -24.25 0.83
CA LYS A 359 15.66 -23.70 -0.11
C LYS A 359 15.46 -22.21 -0.36
N TYR A 360 14.23 -21.78 -0.66
CA TYR A 360 13.92 -20.40 -1.02
C TYR A 360 13.58 -19.52 0.18
N ASP A 361 13.24 -20.13 1.33
CA ASP A 361 12.94 -19.49 2.60
C ASP A 361 14.19 -19.18 3.44
N ALA A 362 15.35 -19.76 3.10
CA ALA A 362 16.61 -19.51 3.81
C ALA A 362 17.08 -18.05 3.66
N ALA A 363 17.87 -17.54 4.60
CA ALA A 363 18.33 -16.14 4.64
C ALA A 363 18.93 -15.62 3.32
N THR A 364 19.63 -16.47 2.58
CA THR A 364 20.20 -16.16 1.25
C THR A 364 19.57 -16.98 0.13
N GLY A 365 18.42 -17.61 0.41
CA GLY A 365 17.65 -18.38 -0.54
C GLY A 365 17.11 -17.46 -1.64
N SER A 366 17.23 -17.91 -2.88
CA SER A 366 16.90 -17.09 -4.03
C SER A 366 16.11 -17.85 -5.10
N ILE A 367 15.06 -17.22 -5.63
CA ILE A 367 14.16 -17.67 -6.70
C ILE A 367 14.58 -17.12 -8.07
N ALA A 368 15.54 -16.20 -8.13
CA ALA A 368 16.00 -15.58 -9.37
C ALA A 368 17.49 -15.26 -9.35
N SER A 369 18.09 -15.03 -10.52
CA SER A 369 19.44 -14.48 -10.63
C SER A 369 19.54 -13.07 -10.05
N ASP A 370 20.77 -12.55 -9.90
CA ASP A 370 21.06 -11.14 -9.56
C ASP A 370 20.55 -10.12 -10.61
N LYS A 371 20.03 -10.62 -11.73
CA LYS A 371 19.37 -9.87 -12.80
C LYS A 371 17.85 -9.98 -12.78
N GLY A 372 17.26 -10.68 -11.81
CA GLY A 372 15.81 -10.87 -11.71
C GLY A 372 15.24 -11.89 -12.69
N GLU A 373 16.08 -12.73 -13.30
CA GLU A 373 15.62 -13.85 -14.14
C GLU A 373 15.32 -15.06 -13.26
N LEU A 374 14.08 -15.53 -13.28
CA LEU A 374 13.61 -16.64 -12.45
C LEU A 374 14.42 -17.92 -12.70
N ASN A 375 14.61 -18.68 -11.63
CA ASN A 375 15.18 -20.01 -11.71
C ASN A 375 14.27 -20.95 -12.52
N ASP A 376 14.88 -21.90 -13.23
CA ASP A 376 14.17 -22.88 -14.04
C ASP A 376 13.07 -23.61 -13.24
N GLY A 377 11.88 -23.72 -13.85
CA GLY A 377 10.73 -24.42 -13.28
C GLY A 377 9.88 -23.61 -12.30
N ILE A 378 10.18 -22.32 -12.09
CA ILE A 378 9.30 -21.40 -11.36
C ILE A 378 8.39 -20.69 -12.35
N GLU A 379 7.10 -20.99 -12.28
CA GLU A 379 6.05 -20.28 -13.02
C GLU A 379 5.40 -19.23 -12.09
N PRO A 380 5.46 -17.93 -12.44
CA PRO A 380 4.81 -16.88 -11.65
C PRO A 380 3.28 -16.91 -11.77
N VAL A 381 2.60 -16.04 -11.04
CA VAL A 381 1.16 -15.79 -11.22
C VAL A 381 0.89 -15.24 -12.62
N GLU A 382 -0.34 -15.45 -13.12
CA GLU A 382 -0.82 -14.73 -14.30
C GLU A 382 -1.00 -13.26 -13.94
N TYR A 383 -0.56 -12.33 -14.80
CA TYR A 383 -0.65 -10.88 -14.59
C TYR A 383 -1.25 -10.21 -15.81
N CYS A 384 -2.26 -9.37 -15.60
CA CYS A 384 -3.06 -8.79 -16.67
C CYS A 384 -3.32 -7.30 -16.40
N GLU A 385 -2.88 -6.44 -17.33
CA GLU A 385 -3.11 -4.99 -17.21
C GLU A 385 -4.62 -4.68 -17.22
N PHE A 386 -5.09 -3.83 -16.31
CA PHE A 386 -6.53 -3.57 -16.16
C PHE A 386 -6.92 -2.09 -16.15
N ILE A 387 -6.70 -1.35 -15.06
CA ILE A 387 -7.12 0.07 -14.94
C ILE A 387 -5.90 0.96 -14.99
N ASP A 388 -5.77 1.78 -16.04
CA ASP A 388 -4.75 2.80 -16.14
C ASP A 388 -5.27 4.13 -15.60
N TYR A 389 -4.60 4.65 -14.55
CA TYR A 389 -4.99 5.89 -13.87
C TYR A 389 -4.66 7.11 -14.74
N ASN A 390 -3.72 6.97 -15.68
CA ASN A 390 -3.20 8.05 -16.51
C ASN A 390 -4.02 8.25 -17.79
N LEU A 391 -5.19 7.61 -17.93
CA LEU A 391 -6.05 7.75 -19.10
C LEU A 391 -6.66 9.14 -19.15
N GLU A 392 -6.11 10.01 -20.02
CA GLU A 392 -6.58 11.39 -20.23
C GLU A 392 -8.08 11.49 -20.55
N SER A 393 -8.64 10.52 -21.27
CA SER A 393 -10.09 10.50 -21.57
C SER A 393 -10.97 10.33 -20.33
N GLU A 394 -10.42 9.72 -19.28
CA GLU A 394 -11.09 9.50 -18.00
C GLU A 394 -10.81 10.65 -17.04
N LEU A 395 -9.54 11.07 -16.91
CA LEU A 395 -9.12 12.19 -16.07
C LEU A 395 -9.81 13.50 -16.47
N GLY A 396 -9.91 13.77 -17.77
CA GLY A 396 -10.55 14.97 -18.30
C GLY A 396 -12.04 15.13 -17.93
N LYS A 397 -12.73 14.05 -17.52
CA LYS A 397 -14.12 14.12 -17.03
C LYS A 397 -14.24 14.95 -15.74
N PHE A 398 -13.15 15.02 -14.96
CA PHE A 398 -13.08 15.74 -13.68
C PHE A 398 -12.10 16.92 -13.74
N GLY A 399 -11.57 17.24 -14.93
CA GLY A 399 -10.57 18.29 -15.10
C GLY A 399 -9.18 17.91 -14.58
N LEU A 400 -8.96 16.63 -14.24
CA LEU A 400 -7.66 16.11 -13.84
C LEU A 400 -6.77 15.91 -15.08
N HIS A 401 -5.45 15.82 -14.85
CA HIS A 401 -4.49 15.54 -15.91
C HIS A 401 -3.26 14.79 -15.39
N ASN A 402 -2.51 14.16 -16.30
CA ASN A 402 -1.22 13.55 -16.02
C ASN A 402 -0.10 14.25 -16.83
N GLY A 403 0.82 14.88 -16.11
CA GLY A 403 1.86 15.73 -16.69
C GLY A 403 1.38 17.15 -16.99
N GLY A 404 2.33 18.01 -17.35
CA GLY A 404 2.09 19.44 -17.59
C GLY A 404 2.35 20.29 -16.35
N GLU A 405 1.48 21.28 -16.13
CA GLU A 405 1.61 22.27 -15.06
C GLU A 405 1.52 21.64 -13.66
N GLN A 406 2.26 22.21 -12.70
CA GLN A 406 2.22 21.82 -11.28
C GLN A 406 1.03 22.52 -10.60
N ASP A 407 -0.17 22.00 -10.83
CA ASP A 407 -1.40 22.51 -10.23
C ASP A 407 -2.19 21.41 -9.51
N LYS A 408 -3.20 21.81 -8.72
CA LYS A 408 -3.99 20.91 -7.87
C LYS A 408 -4.76 19.81 -8.63
N MET A 409 -4.92 19.93 -9.94
CA MET A 409 -5.59 18.96 -10.80
C MET A 409 -4.61 17.95 -11.41
N LEU A 410 -3.30 18.17 -11.27
CA LEU A 410 -2.27 17.19 -11.60
C LEU A 410 -2.38 16.03 -10.60
N LEU A 411 -2.36 14.79 -11.09
CA LEU A 411 -2.34 13.64 -10.19
C LEU A 411 -1.08 13.63 -9.33
N ASN A 412 -1.23 13.38 -8.02
CA ASN A 412 -0.10 13.18 -7.10
C ASN A 412 0.77 12.00 -7.55
N GLU A 413 2.03 11.98 -7.12
CA GLU A 413 2.99 10.93 -7.45
C GLU A 413 2.60 9.56 -6.87
N LYS A 414 2.30 9.51 -5.56
CA LYS A 414 2.04 8.26 -4.84
C LYS A 414 0.55 7.91 -4.80
N TRP A 415 0.26 6.64 -5.10
CA TRP A 415 -1.07 6.03 -5.00
C TRP A 415 -0.86 4.63 -4.43
N GLU A 416 -1.42 4.37 -3.26
CA GLU A 416 -0.99 3.24 -2.42
C GLU A 416 -2.17 2.55 -1.74
N SER A 417 -3.39 2.75 -2.24
CA SER A 417 -4.58 2.17 -1.63
C SER A 417 -5.62 1.69 -2.64
N LEU A 418 -6.28 0.58 -2.30
CA LEU A 418 -7.34 -0.04 -3.07
C LEU A 418 -8.45 -0.56 -2.14
N ALA A 419 -9.65 0.01 -2.25
CA ALA A 419 -10.83 -0.50 -1.56
C ALA A 419 -11.97 -0.80 -2.54
N LEU A 420 -12.51 -2.01 -2.44
CA LEU A 420 -13.62 -2.45 -3.29
C LEU A 420 -14.93 -2.47 -2.50
N VAL A 421 -15.97 -1.82 -3.05
CA VAL A 421 -17.31 -1.78 -2.46
C VAL A 421 -18.39 -2.08 -3.49
N PRO A 422 -19.47 -2.79 -3.13
CA PRO A 422 -20.51 -3.14 -4.08
C PRO A 422 -21.29 -1.90 -4.54
N VAL A 423 -21.60 -1.85 -5.84
CA VAL A 423 -22.62 -0.93 -6.38
C VAL A 423 -23.99 -1.48 -5.98
N ASP A 424 -24.88 -0.62 -5.50
CA ASP A 424 -26.24 -1.02 -5.20
C ASP A 424 -26.93 -1.51 -6.48
N GLU A 425 -27.68 -2.61 -6.38
CA GLU A 425 -28.36 -3.17 -7.53
C GLU A 425 -29.14 -2.11 -8.31
N ARG A 426 -29.77 -1.12 -7.64
CA ARG A 426 -30.54 -0.02 -8.26
C ARG A 426 -29.75 0.76 -9.31
N ASP A 427 -28.43 0.84 -9.18
CA ASP A 427 -27.58 1.61 -10.08
C ASP A 427 -26.84 0.75 -11.12
N CYS A 428 -26.88 -0.59 -11.01
CA CYS A 428 -26.26 -1.51 -11.98
C CYS A 428 -26.80 -1.33 -13.41
N VAL A 429 -25.92 -1.40 -14.40
CA VAL A 429 -26.25 -1.32 -15.82
C VAL A 429 -26.86 -2.66 -16.27
N GLY A 430 -28.08 -2.63 -16.83
CA GLY A 430 -28.68 -3.82 -17.44
C GLY A 430 -29.94 -4.40 -16.76
N LYS A 431 -30.67 -3.63 -15.95
CA LYS A 431 -31.97 -4.08 -15.40
C LYS A 431 -33.06 -4.30 -16.46
N GLY A 432 -33.02 -5.46 -17.10
CA GLY A 432 -34.23 -6.25 -17.32
C GLY A 432 -34.64 -6.85 -15.98
N ARG A 433 -35.86 -6.56 -15.52
CA ARG A 433 -36.42 -7.08 -14.25
C ARG A 433 -36.24 -8.59 -14.13
N GLY A 434 -35.31 -9.02 -13.28
CA GLY A 434 -35.22 -10.40 -12.83
C GLY A 434 -34.83 -10.41 -11.35
N ARG A 435 -35.81 -10.59 -10.46
CA ARG A 435 -35.56 -11.12 -9.11
C ARG A 435 -35.04 -12.55 -9.28
N GLY A 436 -33.79 -12.71 -9.65
CA GLY A 436 -33.14 -14.00 -9.79
C GLY A 436 -32.30 -14.26 -8.56
N ASN A 437 -32.78 -15.11 -7.65
CA ASN A 437 -31.96 -15.81 -6.65
C ASN A 437 -30.98 -16.80 -7.33
N GLY A 438 -30.27 -16.37 -8.37
CA GLY A 438 -29.28 -17.15 -9.10
C GLY A 438 -27.90 -16.87 -8.54
N LYS A 439 -27.24 -17.89 -7.99
CA LYS A 439 -25.80 -17.85 -7.73
C LYS A 439 -25.09 -17.76 -9.10
N GLY A 440 -24.43 -16.63 -9.41
CA GLY A 440 -23.53 -16.51 -10.57
C GLY A 440 -23.83 -15.41 -11.59
N GLY A 441 -24.45 -14.28 -11.20
CA GLY A 441 -24.54 -13.10 -12.06
C GLY A 441 -23.31 -12.19 -11.91
N GLU A 442 -22.93 -11.52 -13.00
CA GLU A 442 -21.95 -10.43 -13.02
C GLU A 442 -22.34 -9.36 -12.00
N LYS A 443 -21.39 -8.95 -11.16
CA LYS A 443 -21.59 -7.93 -10.12
C LYS A 443 -20.78 -6.69 -10.43
N GLU A 444 -21.31 -5.54 -10.03
CA GLU A 444 -20.63 -4.26 -10.17
C GLU A 444 -20.09 -3.77 -8.83
N TYR A 445 -18.93 -3.13 -8.89
CA TYR A 445 -18.24 -2.58 -7.75
C TYR A 445 -17.71 -1.19 -8.07
N PHE A 446 -17.63 -0.34 -7.05
CA PHE A 446 -16.72 0.79 -7.06
C PHE A 446 -15.38 0.34 -6.49
N LEU A 447 -14.31 0.62 -7.23
CA LEU A 447 -12.95 0.57 -6.73
C LEU A 447 -12.54 2.00 -6.37
N ILE A 448 -12.16 2.20 -5.12
CA ILE A 448 -11.78 3.50 -4.57
C ILE A 448 -10.28 3.45 -4.26
N SER A 449 -9.55 4.48 -4.69
CA SER A 449 -8.12 4.62 -4.44
C SER A 449 -7.81 6.04 -4.00
N PHE A 450 -6.92 6.18 -3.03
CA PHE A 450 -6.43 7.44 -2.49
C PHE A 450 -4.94 7.60 -2.80
N SER A 451 -4.51 8.84 -3.07
CA SER A 451 -3.10 9.18 -3.15
C SER A 451 -2.50 9.38 -1.76
N ASP A 452 -1.26 8.94 -1.59
CA ASP A 452 -0.46 9.41 -0.46
C ASP A 452 0.12 10.79 -0.82
N ASN A 453 -0.04 11.75 0.08
CA ASN A 453 0.50 13.09 -0.08
C ASN A 453 1.80 13.32 0.71
N ASP A 454 2.35 12.29 1.37
CA ASP A 454 3.59 12.32 2.14
C ASP A 454 3.62 13.42 3.22
N TYR A 455 2.46 13.81 3.74
CA TYR A 455 2.33 14.95 4.67
C TYR A 455 2.82 16.29 4.09
N ILE A 456 2.91 16.42 2.75
CA ILE A 456 3.39 17.63 2.06
C ILE A 456 2.32 18.74 2.16
N THR A 457 2.57 19.68 3.06
CA THR A 457 1.77 20.89 3.26
C THR A 457 2.61 22.05 3.79
N GLN A 458 2.19 23.28 3.49
CA GLN A 458 2.74 24.51 4.06
C GLN A 458 2.06 24.93 5.38
N ASP A 459 1.06 24.19 5.87
CA ASP A 459 0.37 24.46 7.14
C ASP A 459 0.20 23.16 7.94
N GLY A 460 1.34 22.54 8.25
CA GLY A 460 1.43 21.24 8.91
C GLY A 460 1.44 21.34 10.43
N HIS A 461 0.78 20.39 11.10
CA HIS A 461 0.68 20.27 12.55
C HIS A 461 0.91 18.82 12.99
N LEU A 462 1.67 18.60 14.05
CA LEU A 462 1.97 17.30 14.65
C LEU A 462 2.03 17.43 16.17
N ASN A 463 2.17 16.30 16.87
CA ASN A 463 2.29 16.27 18.34
C ASN A 463 1.07 16.90 19.04
N PHE A 464 -0.13 16.46 18.69
CA PHE A 464 -1.39 17.00 19.20
C PHE A 464 -1.55 18.50 18.91
N GLY A 465 -1.20 18.90 17.69
CA GLY A 465 -1.25 20.28 17.18
C GLY A 465 -0.21 21.23 17.77
N LYS A 466 0.80 20.72 18.48
CA LYS A 466 1.80 21.55 19.18
C LYS A 466 3.03 21.84 18.33
N PHE A 467 3.41 20.90 17.48
CA PHE A 467 4.53 21.04 16.56
C PHE A 467 4.00 21.51 15.22
N LYS A 468 4.49 22.65 14.74
CA LYS A 468 4.12 23.18 13.42
C LYS A 468 5.26 22.97 12.44
N TYR A 469 4.93 22.66 11.20
CA TYR A 469 5.90 22.52 10.14
C TYR A 469 5.37 23.08 8.82
N GLU A 470 6.31 23.41 7.93
CA GLU A 470 6.06 23.76 6.53
C GLU A 470 6.97 22.85 5.72
N ASP A 471 6.41 22.12 4.75
CA ASP A 471 7.18 21.19 3.93
C ASP A 471 8.20 21.94 3.05
N THR A 472 9.44 21.45 2.99
CA THR A 472 10.52 22.19 2.33
C THR A 472 10.39 22.28 0.81
N SER A 473 9.52 21.48 0.19
CA SER A 473 9.26 21.56 -1.25
C SER A 473 8.49 22.83 -1.63
N GLY A 474 7.80 23.47 -0.67
CA GLY A 474 6.94 24.61 -0.92
C GLY A 474 5.56 24.26 -1.48
N PHE A 475 5.23 22.97 -1.62
CA PHE A 475 3.95 22.51 -2.13
C PHE A 475 2.91 22.28 -1.02
N ASP A 476 1.65 22.30 -1.44
CA ASP A 476 0.50 21.76 -0.74
C ASP A 476 -0.12 20.66 -1.61
N LEU A 477 -0.01 19.41 -1.17
CA LEU A 477 -0.57 18.26 -1.90
C LEU A 477 -1.82 17.76 -1.19
N ASP A 478 -2.98 18.03 -1.77
CA ASP A 478 -4.22 17.43 -1.31
C ASP A 478 -4.17 15.91 -1.52
N THR A 479 -4.67 15.13 -0.57
CA THR A 479 -4.91 13.71 -0.80
C THR A 479 -6.06 13.56 -1.76
N GLN A 480 -5.79 13.07 -2.97
CA GLN A 480 -6.76 12.87 -4.04
C GLN A 480 -7.41 11.49 -3.90
N ALA A 481 -8.68 11.39 -4.27
CA ALA A 481 -9.42 10.13 -4.29
C ALA A 481 -10.04 9.92 -5.68
N LEU A 482 -9.88 8.72 -6.23
CA LEU A 482 -10.47 8.29 -7.50
C LEU A 482 -11.46 7.15 -7.26
N VAL A 483 -12.59 7.19 -7.96
CA VAL A 483 -13.64 6.17 -7.90
C VAL A 483 -13.85 5.59 -9.28
N PHE A 484 -13.40 4.35 -9.48
CA PHE A 484 -13.56 3.59 -10.71
C PHE A 484 -14.75 2.65 -10.59
N ARG A 485 -15.44 2.38 -11.69
CA ARG A 485 -16.51 1.37 -11.73
C ARG A 485 -16.07 0.16 -12.53
N ILE A 486 -16.19 -1.00 -11.90
CA ILE A 486 -15.80 -2.28 -12.48
C ILE A 486 -16.87 -3.36 -12.33
N SER A 487 -16.80 -4.40 -13.16
CA SER A 487 -17.63 -5.61 -13.00
C SER A 487 -16.90 -6.89 -13.38
N PHE A 488 -17.34 -7.99 -12.77
CA PHE A 488 -16.86 -9.35 -13.02
C PHE A 488 -17.85 -10.41 -12.49
#